data_AF-B0SNU3-F1
#
_entry.id   AF-B0SNU3-F1
#
_cell.length_a   1.000
_cell.length_b   1.000
_cell.length_c   1.000
_cell.angle_alpha   90.00
_cell.angle_beta   90.00
_cell.angle_gamma   90.00
#
_symmetry.space_group_name_H-M   'P 1'
#
loop_
_entity.id
_entity.type
_entity.pdbx_description
1 polymer ?
#
loop_
_entity_poly.entity_id
_entity_poly.type
_entity_poly.pdbx_seq_one_letter_code
_entity_poly.pdbx_strand_id
1 'polypeptide(L)'
;MFVFEKANHKYRFPIITICLIFLTLCTLFFDSIDSYAFTPKKEFGISLFTSYFFNATFVEWTTNAIYLYMFADNIEDVVGHFNFFFLFLFFGFLANLTYFVFHMDSIVPVVGTSGVVSGILGMYYVFFPNVKSTMVFEKVTFRDVPIFFSLSIWILVQGYLYIVERHSNVQSTYIGQVVTFLIGMVVAHLLLKQNVLDKLEHNLRLTTFQNKTILCPSCNHPIPAKKYGRFHCNSCQTNFFFDRTGKKFLP
;
A
#
# COMPACT_ATOMS: atom_id res chain seq x y z
N MET A 1 15.62 -2.99 5.48
CA MET A 1 15.53 -2.64 4.04
C MET A 1 14.41 -1.63 3.87
N PHE A 2 14.67 -0.50 3.21
CA PHE A 2 13.64 0.47 2.84
C PHE A 2 13.36 0.42 1.35
N VAL A 3 12.09 0.47 0.98
CA VAL A 3 11.65 0.53 -0.42
C VAL A 3 10.91 1.85 -0.61
N PHE A 4 11.46 2.72 -1.45
CA PHE A 4 10.88 4.02 -1.77
C PHE A 4 10.28 4.00 -3.18
N GLU A 5 8.97 4.16 -3.29
CA GLU A 5 8.29 4.38 -4.56
C GLU A 5 8.70 5.70 -5.24
N LYS A 6 8.79 5.70 -6.58
CA LYS A 6 9.09 6.91 -7.39
C LYS A 6 7.88 7.55 -8.10
N ALA A 7 6.74 6.88 -8.23
CA ALA A 7 5.66 7.29 -9.14
C ALA A 7 4.37 7.72 -8.41
N ASN A 8 4.36 8.94 -7.88
CA ASN A 8 3.18 9.43 -7.16
C ASN A 8 2.29 10.30 -8.08
N HIS A 9 1.30 9.70 -8.76
CA HIS A 9 0.25 10.44 -9.47
C HIS A 9 -1.06 10.32 -8.68
N LYS A 10 -1.32 11.31 -7.82
CA LYS A 10 -2.53 11.37 -6.98
C LYS A 10 -3.73 11.91 -7.76
N TYR A 11 -4.84 11.17 -7.78
CA TYR A 11 -6.14 11.70 -8.21
C TYR A 11 -7.00 12.17 -7.03
N ARG A 12 -6.92 11.50 -5.88
CA ARG A 12 -7.59 11.88 -4.62
C ARG A 12 -6.57 12.21 -3.53
N PHE A 13 -6.95 13.14 -2.65
CA PHE A 13 -6.14 13.49 -1.49
C PHE A 13 -6.28 12.39 -0.42
N PRO A 14 -5.21 11.80 0.12
CA PRO A 14 -5.27 10.63 0.99
C PRO A 14 -5.61 11.02 2.44
N ILE A 15 -6.89 11.37 2.68
CA ILE A 15 -7.38 11.86 3.97
C ILE A 15 -7.21 10.81 5.06
N ILE A 16 -7.64 9.57 4.81
CA ILE A 16 -7.64 8.51 5.81
C ILE A 16 -6.22 8.09 6.14
N THR A 17 -5.33 7.96 5.15
CA THR A 17 -3.91 7.66 5.40
C THR A 17 -3.27 8.71 6.31
N ILE A 18 -3.48 10.00 6.03
CA ILE A 18 -2.92 11.08 6.85
C ILE A 18 -3.54 11.06 8.25
N CYS A 19 -4.86 10.90 8.36
CA CYS A 19 -5.54 10.78 9.64
C CYS A 19 -5.02 9.60 10.47
N LEU A 20 -4.74 8.45 9.86
CA LEU A 20 -4.20 7.28 10.54
C LEU A 20 -2.75 7.48 10.98
N ILE A 21 -1.90 8.10 10.15
CA ILE A 21 -0.53 8.45 10.54
C ILE A 21 -0.56 9.43 11.72
N PHE A 22 -1.45 10.42 11.69
CA PHE A 22 -1.59 11.38 12.79
C PHE A 22 -2.17 10.72 14.05
N LEU A 23 -3.19 9.87 13.91
CA LEU A 23 -3.78 9.11 15.01
C LEU A 23 -2.72 8.24 15.70
N THR A 24 -1.97 7.45 14.93
CA THR A 24 -0.90 6.60 15.46
C THR A 24 0.24 7.43 16.08
N LEU A 25 0.55 8.61 15.55
CA LEU A 25 1.47 9.56 16.17
C LEU A 25 0.95 10.03 17.54
N CYS A 26 -0.33 10.39 17.64
CA CYS A 26 -0.94 10.78 18.91
C CYS A 26 -0.89 9.64 19.94
N THR A 27 -1.03 8.38 19.52
CA THR A 27 -0.96 7.24 20.45
C THR A 27 0.40 7.06 21.12
N LEU A 28 1.49 7.59 20.54
CA LEU A 28 2.82 7.54 21.15
C LEU A 28 2.94 8.34 22.44
N PHE A 29 2.04 9.30 22.67
CA PHE A 29 2.02 10.13 23.88
C PHE A 29 1.19 9.52 25.02
N PHE A 30 0.65 8.31 24.82
CA PHE A 30 -0.08 7.60 25.87
C PHE A 30 0.91 6.74 26.68
N ASP A 31 0.96 6.94 27.99
CA ASP A 31 1.90 6.25 28.89
C ASP A 31 1.56 4.76 29.12
N SER A 32 0.39 4.27 28.66
CA SER A 32 -0.15 2.95 29.00
C SER A 32 -0.23 2.01 27.80
N ILE A 33 0.84 1.83 27.03
CA ILE A 33 0.84 0.92 25.86
C ILE A 33 0.41 -0.51 26.25
N ASP A 34 0.84 -0.98 27.42
CA ASP A 34 0.53 -2.33 27.93
C ASP A 34 -0.96 -2.59 28.15
N SER A 35 -1.78 -1.56 28.35
CA SER A 35 -3.23 -1.72 28.48
C SER A 35 -3.94 -1.93 27.14
N TYR A 36 -3.30 -1.54 26.05
CA TYR A 36 -3.84 -1.64 24.69
C TYR A 36 -3.17 -2.74 23.87
N ALA A 37 -2.08 -3.31 24.38
CA ALA A 37 -1.36 -4.39 23.74
C ALA A 37 -2.17 -5.69 23.74
N PHE A 38 -2.14 -6.38 22.61
CA PHE A 38 -2.82 -7.66 22.47
C PHE A 38 -1.92 -8.77 23.00
N THR A 39 -2.40 -9.54 23.98
CA THR A 39 -1.66 -10.69 24.52
C THR A 39 -2.52 -11.95 24.38
N PRO A 40 -2.10 -12.94 23.57
CA PRO A 40 -2.90 -14.14 23.29
C PRO A 40 -3.45 -14.85 24.53
N LYS A 41 -2.60 -15.01 25.56
CA LYS A 41 -2.97 -15.71 26.79
C LYS A 41 -3.90 -14.90 27.70
N LYS A 42 -3.90 -13.56 27.60
CA LYS A 42 -4.61 -12.69 28.53
C LYS A 42 -6.06 -12.48 28.11
N GLU A 43 -6.29 -12.18 26.83
CA GLU A 43 -7.61 -11.80 26.36
C GLU A 43 -7.76 -11.95 24.85
N PHE A 44 -8.98 -12.29 24.42
CA PHE A 44 -9.42 -12.27 23.03
C PHE A 44 -10.59 -11.28 22.91
N GLY A 45 -10.26 -9.99 22.93
CA GLY A 45 -11.25 -8.91 23.10
C GLY A 45 -10.92 -7.66 22.30
N ILE A 46 -11.18 -6.49 22.88
CA ILE A 46 -11.03 -5.19 22.21
C ILE A 46 -9.57 -4.91 21.78
N SER A 47 -8.60 -5.45 22.52
CA SER A 47 -7.17 -5.32 22.19
C SER A 47 -6.78 -5.90 20.83
N LEU A 48 -7.55 -6.86 20.30
CA LEU A 48 -7.38 -7.34 18.92
C LEU A 48 -7.52 -6.24 17.86
N PHE A 49 -8.32 -5.21 18.16
CA PHE A 49 -8.59 -4.10 17.25
C PHE A 49 -7.82 -2.84 17.63
N THR A 50 -7.52 -2.62 18.91
CA THR A 50 -6.82 -1.40 19.34
C THR A 50 -5.31 -1.51 19.18
N SER A 51 -4.71 -2.70 19.33
CA SER A 51 -3.26 -2.84 19.43
C SER A 51 -2.48 -2.39 18.18
N TYR A 52 -3.06 -2.51 16.98
CA TYR A 52 -2.40 -2.11 15.74
C TYR A 52 -2.41 -0.61 15.47
N PHE A 53 -3.08 0.19 16.31
CA PHE A 53 -2.96 1.65 16.32
C PHE A 53 -1.79 2.14 17.17
N PHE A 54 -1.31 1.33 18.11
CA PHE A 54 -0.16 1.65 18.96
C PHE A 54 1.13 1.12 18.34
N ASN A 55 2.24 1.78 18.61
CA ASN A 55 3.59 1.33 18.22
C ASN A 55 4.46 1.35 19.49
N ALA A 56 5.36 0.38 19.66
CA ALA A 56 6.14 0.26 20.90
C ALA A 56 7.22 1.34 20.98
N THR A 57 7.74 1.79 19.84
CA THR A 57 8.78 2.82 19.78
C THR A 57 8.53 3.85 18.69
N PHE A 58 9.13 5.04 18.85
CA PHE A 58 9.10 6.09 17.83
C PHE A 58 9.73 5.64 16.50
N VAL A 59 10.74 4.76 16.55
CA VAL A 59 11.42 4.23 15.35
C VAL A 59 10.50 3.30 14.57
N GLU A 60 9.75 2.44 15.26
CA GLU A 60 8.71 1.59 14.65
C GLU A 60 7.62 2.43 14.00
N TRP A 61 7.10 3.42 14.74
CA TRP A 61 6.11 4.35 14.20
C TRP A 61 6.64 5.07 12.96
N THR A 62 7.86 5.63 13.01
CA THR A 62 8.44 6.37 11.87
C THR A 62 8.54 5.47 10.65
N THR A 63 8.98 4.23 10.84
CA THR A 63 9.08 3.24 9.76
C THR A 63 7.69 2.96 9.18
N ASN A 64 6.71 2.64 10.01
CA ASN A 64 5.34 2.36 9.56
C ASN A 64 4.68 3.58 8.90
N ALA A 65 4.89 4.78 9.44
CA ALA A 65 4.37 6.03 8.89
C ALA A 65 4.95 6.34 7.52
N ILE A 66 6.26 6.11 7.31
CA ILE A 66 6.88 6.22 5.99
C ILE A 66 6.22 5.24 5.02
N TYR A 67 6.11 3.96 5.38
CA TYR A 67 5.48 2.97 4.49
C TYR A 67 4.00 3.29 4.21
N LEU A 68 3.22 3.73 5.20
CA LEU A 68 1.84 4.16 4.99
C LEU A 68 1.79 5.36 4.05
N TYR A 69 2.59 6.40 4.30
CA TYR A 69 2.61 7.60 3.47
C TYR A 69 3.01 7.30 2.02
N MET A 70 3.91 6.35 1.83
CA MET A 70 4.46 6.03 0.51
C MET A 70 3.59 5.10 -0.33
N PHE A 71 2.93 4.13 0.30
CA PHE A 71 2.21 3.07 -0.43
C PHE A 71 0.70 3.14 -0.20
N ALA A 72 0.26 3.54 0.99
CA ALA A 72 -1.15 3.49 1.35
C ALA A 72 -1.97 4.61 0.71
N ASP A 73 -1.34 5.75 0.37
CA ASP A 73 -1.99 6.83 -0.37
C ASP A 73 -2.49 6.36 -1.75
N ASN A 74 -1.68 5.58 -2.46
CA ASN A 74 -2.00 4.96 -3.72
C ASN A 74 -3.11 3.91 -3.59
N ILE A 75 -3.10 3.13 -2.51
CA ILE A 75 -4.18 2.16 -2.25
C ILE A 75 -5.49 2.88 -1.92
N GLU A 76 -5.45 3.93 -1.12
CA GLU A 76 -6.62 4.76 -0.80
C GLU A 76 -7.22 5.42 -2.05
N ASP A 77 -6.38 5.90 -2.97
CA ASP A 77 -6.82 6.45 -4.26
C ASP A 77 -7.40 5.36 -5.21
N VAL A 78 -6.98 4.10 -5.03
CA VAL A 78 -7.52 2.94 -5.75
C VAL A 78 -8.88 2.54 -5.20
N VAL A 79 -8.99 2.28 -3.90
CA VAL A 79 -10.19 1.67 -3.30
C VAL A 79 -11.22 2.68 -2.78
N GLY A 80 -10.81 3.94 -2.61
CA GLY A 80 -11.59 5.00 -1.96
C GLY A 80 -11.45 5.03 -0.44
N HIS A 81 -11.69 6.20 0.16
CA HIS A 81 -11.51 6.49 1.59
C HIS A 81 -12.21 5.47 2.51
N PHE A 82 -13.50 5.20 2.25
CA PHE A 82 -14.30 4.32 3.10
C PHE A 82 -13.77 2.88 3.10
N ASN A 83 -13.54 2.31 1.92
CA ASN A 83 -13.03 0.94 1.80
C ASN A 83 -11.61 0.81 2.35
N PHE A 84 -10.78 1.85 2.16
CA PHE A 84 -9.42 1.86 2.71
C PHE A 84 -9.42 1.78 4.24
N PHE A 85 -10.32 2.50 4.91
CA PHE A 85 -10.46 2.42 6.37
C PHE A 85 -10.80 0.99 6.83
N PHE A 86 -11.75 0.30 6.18
CA PHE A 86 -12.07 -1.09 6.53
C PHE A 86 -10.96 -2.06 6.18
N LEU A 87 -10.23 -1.85 5.09
CA LEU A 87 -9.05 -2.66 4.75
C LEU A 87 -7.95 -2.51 5.81
N PHE A 88 -7.74 -1.30 6.33
CA PHE A 88 -6.80 -1.06 7.42
C PHE A 88 -7.18 -1.87 8.67
N LEU A 89 -8.44 -1.81 9.11
CA LEU A 89 -8.94 -2.59 10.24
C LEU A 89 -8.84 -4.10 9.98
N PHE A 90 -9.20 -4.53 8.77
CA PHE A 90 -9.19 -5.93 8.37
C PHE A 90 -7.77 -6.52 8.42
N PHE A 91 -6.77 -5.85 7.85
CA PHE A 91 -5.39 -6.35 7.89
C PHE A 91 -4.81 -6.34 9.31
N GLY A 92 -5.18 -5.36 10.14
CA GLY A 92 -4.75 -5.32 11.54
C GLY A 92 -5.32 -6.48 12.34
N PHE A 93 -6.62 -6.71 12.23
CA PHE A 93 -7.28 -7.87 12.82
C PHE A 93 -6.62 -9.19 12.38
N LEU A 94 -6.34 -9.32 11.07
CA LEU A 94 -5.77 -10.53 10.49
C LEU A 94 -4.33 -10.78 10.93
N ALA A 95 -3.53 -9.72 11.13
CA ALA A 95 -2.20 -9.82 11.70
C ALA A 95 -2.25 -10.37 13.13
N ASN A 96 -3.11 -9.80 13.97
CA ASN A 96 -3.29 -10.23 15.36
C ASN A 96 -3.86 -11.65 15.46
N LEU A 97 -4.83 -11.99 14.60
CA LEU A 97 -5.39 -13.33 14.52
C LEU A 97 -4.33 -14.36 14.11
N THR A 98 -3.47 -14.01 13.14
CA THR A 98 -2.35 -14.87 12.75
C THR A 98 -1.39 -15.04 13.92
N TYR A 99 -1.02 -13.95 14.61
CA TYR A 99 -0.15 -14.05 15.78
C TYR A 99 -0.76 -14.96 16.86
N PHE A 100 -2.05 -14.80 17.16
CA PHE A 100 -2.78 -15.64 18.12
C PHE A 100 -2.74 -17.12 17.75
N VAL A 101 -3.05 -17.48 16.49
CA VAL A 101 -3.10 -18.88 16.05
C VAL A 101 -1.73 -19.57 16.16
N PHE A 102 -0.65 -18.84 15.89
CA PHE A 102 0.71 -19.40 15.95
C PHE A 102 1.34 -19.33 17.35
N HIS A 103 0.77 -18.51 18.26
CA HIS A 103 1.33 -18.26 19.59
C HIS A 103 0.23 -18.22 20.67
N MET A 104 -0.66 -19.21 20.69
CA MET A 104 -1.84 -19.23 21.58
C MET A 104 -1.48 -19.07 23.07
N ASP A 105 -0.39 -19.71 23.51
CA ASP A 105 0.05 -19.68 24.91
C ASP A 105 1.01 -18.52 25.24
N SER A 106 1.22 -17.60 24.30
CA SER A 106 2.16 -16.48 24.47
C SER A 106 1.65 -15.46 25.48
N ILE A 107 2.57 -15.07 26.37
CA ILE A 107 2.44 -13.94 27.31
C ILE A 107 3.07 -12.66 26.75
N VAL A 108 3.63 -12.70 25.55
CA VAL A 108 4.32 -11.56 24.95
C VAL A 108 3.26 -10.62 24.36
N PRO A 109 3.15 -9.37 24.86
CA PRO A 109 2.23 -8.40 24.30
C PRO A 109 2.69 -7.97 22.91
N VAL A 110 1.73 -7.82 22.00
CA VAL A 110 1.96 -7.35 20.63
C VAL A 110 1.21 -6.05 20.39
N VAL A 111 1.95 -5.07 19.88
CA VAL A 111 1.45 -3.81 19.32
C VAL A 111 2.16 -3.57 17.99
N GLY A 112 1.55 -2.79 17.12
CA GLY A 112 2.22 -2.32 15.92
C GLY A 112 1.35 -2.32 14.67
N THR A 113 1.53 -1.27 13.89
CA THR A 113 0.87 -1.09 12.59
C THR A 113 1.52 -1.91 11.47
N SER A 114 2.64 -2.59 11.74
CA SER A 114 3.45 -3.30 10.74
C SER A 114 2.71 -4.42 10.01
N GLY A 115 1.82 -5.15 10.69
CA GLY A 115 0.96 -6.15 10.05
C GLY A 115 -0.03 -5.53 9.05
N VAL A 116 -0.60 -4.38 9.39
CA VAL A 116 -1.49 -3.62 8.50
C VAL A 116 -0.72 -3.15 7.26
N VAL A 117 0.47 -2.57 7.48
CA VAL A 117 1.37 -2.14 6.41
C VAL A 117 1.69 -3.30 5.47
N SER A 118 1.96 -4.50 6.00
CA SER A 118 2.27 -5.66 5.18
C SER A 118 1.11 -6.07 4.27
N GLY A 119 -0.13 -6.03 4.76
CA GLY A 119 -1.32 -6.25 3.93
C GLY A 119 -1.48 -5.20 2.82
N ILE A 120 -1.26 -3.92 3.14
CA ILE A 120 -1.27 -2.81 2.16
C ILE A 120 -0.19 -3.02 1.09
N LEU A 121 1.02 -3.42 1.47
CA LEU A 121 2.10 -3.74 0.54
C LEU A 121 1.75 -4.93 -0.36
N GLY A 122 1.06 -5.94 0.17
CA GLY A 122 0.53 -7.05 -0.62
C GLY A 122 -0.48 -6.60 -1.68
N MET A 123 -1.37 -5.66 -1.34
CA MET A 123 -2.27 -5.07 -2.33
C MET A 123 -1.50 -4.24 -3.37
N TYR A 124 -0.54 -3.44 -2.91
CA TYR A 124 0.29 -2.60 -3.76
C TYR A 124 1.07 -3.42 -4.78
N TYR A 125 1.61 -4.57 -4.36
CA TYR A 125 2.31 -5.51 -5.22
C TYR A 125 1.50 -5.94 -6.44
N VAL A 126 0.19 -6.20 -6.24
CA VAL A 126 -0.73 -6.60 -7.31
C VAL A 126 -1.16 -5.40 -8.14
N PHE A 127 -1.41 -4.25 -7.51
CA PHE A 127 -1.93 -3.11 -8.23
C PHE A 127 -0.88 -2.34 -9.05
N PHE A 128 0.38 -2.38 -8.65
CA PHE A 128 1.43 -1.55 -9.24
C PHE A 128 2.73 -2.35 -9.52
N PRO A 129 2.68 -3.52 -10.17
CA PRO A 129 3.83 -4.41 -10.36
C PRO A 129 4.99 -3.76 -11.13
N ASN A 130 4.68 -2.84 -12.05
CA ASN A 130 5.65 -2.20 -12.95
C ASN A 130 6.17 -0.85 -12.45
N VAL A 131 5.66 -0.35 -11.31
CA VAL A 131 6.15 0.90 -10.75
C VAL A 131 7.59 0.72 -10.28
N LYS A 132 8.42 1.74 -10.49
CA LYS A 132 9.83 1.72 -10.09
C LYS A 132 9.98 2.20 -8.65
N SER A 133 10.81 1.50 -7.90
CA SER A 133 11.23 1.85 -6.55
C SER A 133 12.74 2.00 -6.44
N THR A 134 13.15 2.63 -5.35
CA THR A 134 14.52 2.67 -4.87
C THR A 134 14.62 1.81 -3.63
N MET A 135 15.45 0.77 -3.67
CA MET A 135 15.75 -0.04 -2.49
C MET A 135 16.99 0.52 -1.80
N VAL A 136 16.90 0.72 -0.49
CA VAL A 136 18.01 1.16 0.36
C VAL A 136 18.32 0.07 1.38
N PHE A 137 19.54 -0.46 1.30
CA PHE A 137 20.12 -1.46 2.20
C PHE A 137 21.31 -0.86 2.91
N GLU A 138 21.14 -0.31 4.12
CA GLU A 138 22.21 0.29 4.95
C GLU A 138 23.19 1.22 4.18
N LYS A 139 24.18 0.68 3.48
CA LYS A 139 25.18 1.40 2.67
C LYS A 139 24.97 1.35 1.15
N VAL A 140 24.09 0.49 0.64
CA VAL A 140 23.87 0.27 -0.80
C VAL A 140 22.48 0.73 -1.21
N THR A 141 22.40 1.51 -2.29
CA THR A 141 21.13 1.99 -2.86
C THR A 141 20.96 1.49 -4.28
N PHE A 142 19.90 0.72 -4.53
CA PHE A 142 19.50 0.28 -5.86
C PHE A 142 18.35 1.16 -6.35
N ARG A 143 18.58 1.91 -7.44
CA ARG A 143 17.58 2.83 -8.02
C ARG A 143 16.86 2.15 -9.19
N ASP A 144 15.62 2.56 -9.42
CA ASP A 144 14.82 2.18 -10.60
C ASP A 144 14.53 0.67 -10.72
N VAL A 145 14.48 -0.02 -9.57
CA VAL A 145 14.14 -1.43 -9.49
C VAL A 145 12.62 -1.58 -9.54
N PRO A 146 12.05 -2.48 -10.35
CA PRO A 146 10.61 -2.73 -10.33
C PRO A 146 10.13 -3.13 -8.93
N ILE A 147 8.98 -2.62 -8.52
CA ILE A 147 8.42 -2.86 -7.19
C ILE A 147 8.13 -4.34 -6.97
N PHE A 148 7.72 -5.07 -8.02
CA PHE A 148 7.59 -6.52 -7.98
C PHE A 148 8.84 -7.21 -7.41
N PHE A 149 10.04 -6.83 -7.87
CA PHE A 149 11.29 -7.39 -7.33
C PHE A 149 11.54 -6.93 -5.90
N SER A 150 11.36 -5.64 -5.64
CA SER A 150 11.69 -5.04 -4.33
C SER A 150 10.83 -5.60 -3.20
N LEU A 151 9.53 -5.75 -3.42
CA LEU A 151 8.60 -6.32 -2.45
C LEU A 151 8.72 -7.85 -2.37
N SER A 152 9.06 -8.54 -3.46
CA SER A 152 9.40 -9.98 -3.42
C SER A 152 10.59 -10.23 -2.50
N ILE A 153 11.66 -9.43 -2.62
CA ILE A 153 12.80 -9.53 -1.71
C ILE A 153 12.38 -9.20 -0.28
N TRP A 154 11.54 -8.17 -0.09
CA TRP A 154 11.06 -7.76 1.23
C TRP A 154 10.33 -8.89 1.94
N ILE A 155 9.37 -9.54 1.28
CA ILE A 155 8.59 -10.62 1.87
C ILE A 155 9.42 -11.88 2.13
N LEU A 156 10.40 -12.16 1.26
CA LEU A 156 11.35 -13.26 1.48
C LEU A 156 12.22 -13.01 2.71
N VAL A 157 12.64 -11.77 2.96
CA VAL A 157 13.35 -11.39 4.18
C VAL A 157 12.45 -11.61 5.41
N GLN A 158 11.17 -11.23 5.36
CA GLN A 158 10.25 -11.49 6.48
C GLN A 158 10.06 -12.99 6.74
N GLY A 159 9.95 -13.80 5.69
CA GLY A 159 9.88 -15.26 5.80
C GLY A 159 11.14 -15.87 6.40
N TYR A 160 12.32 -15.39 5.99
CA TYR A 160 13.59 -15.82 6.57
C TYR A 160 13.70 -15.44 8.05
N LEU A 161 13.31 -14.21 8.42
CA LEU A 161 13.31 -13.77 9.81
C LEU A 161 12.38 -14.61 10.69
N TYR A 162 11.22 -15.00 10.18
CA TYR A 162 10.32 -15.94 10.87
C TYR A 162 10.97 -17.32 11.08
N ILE A 163 11.72 -17.84 10.10
CA ILE A 163 12.44 -19.12 10.25
C ILE A 163 13.49 -18.99 11.35
N VAL A 164 14.27 -17.90 11.38
CA VAL A 164 15.28 -17.65 12.42
C VAL A 164 14.65 -17.54 13.80
N GLU A 165 13.56 -16.78 13.92
CA GLU A 165 12.76 -16.64 15.14
C GLU A 165 12.31 -17.99 15.71
N ARG A 166 11.79 -18.87 14.84
CA ARG A 166 11.36 -20.21 15.24
C ARG A 166 12.49 -21.07 15.79
N HIS A 167 13.73 -20.88 15.31
CA HIS A 167 14.90 -21.60 15.81
C HIS A 167 15.42 -21.02 17.13
N SER A 168 15.27 -19.71 17.35
CA SER A 168 15.78 -19.02 18.54
C SER A 168 14.77 -18.95 19.70
N ASN A 169 13.55 -19.48 19.52
CA ASN A 169 12.44 -19.38 20.49
C ASN A 169 12.10 -17.94 20.89
N VAL A 170 12.43 -16.97 20.03
CA VAL A 170 11.96 -15.59 20.16
C VAL A 170 10.54 -15.54 19.59
N GLN A 171 9.68 -14.66 20.08
CA GLN A 171 8.32 -14.46 19.55
C GLN A 171 8.20 -13.05 18.97
N SER A 172 7.74 -12.96 17.73
CA SER A 172 7.66 -11.74 16.93
C SER A 172 6.49 -11.83 15.93
N THR A 173 6.26 -10.75 15.21
CA THR A 173 5.11 -10.57 14.31
C THR A 173 5.39 -10.97 12.86
N TYR A 174 6.56 -11.55 12.56
CA TYR A 174 7.01 -11.80 11.18
C TYR A 174 6.07 -12.74 10.41
N ILE A 175 5.56 -13.80 11.05
CA ILE A 175 4.56 -14.68 10.41
C ILE A 175 3.27 -13.92 10.08
N GLY A 176 2.83 -13.03 10.96
CA GLY A 176 1.66 -12.18 10.75
C GLY A 176 1.84 -11.27 9.55
N GLN A 177 3.04 -10.70 9.36
CA GLN A 177 3.38 -9.89 8.18
C GLN A 177 3.34 -10.73 6.90
N VAL A 178 3.90 -11.93 6.91
CA VAL A 178 3.88 -12.82 5.74
C VAL A 178 2.45 -13.17 5.33
N VAL A 179 1.62 -13.61 6.29
CA VAL A 179 0.23 -13.99 6.03
C VAL A 179 -0.59 -12.80 5.57
N THR A 180 -0.47 -11.63 6.21
CA THR A 180 -1.23 -10.44 5.81
C THR A 180 -0.83 -9.92 4.44
N PHE A 181 0.45 -9.95 4.08
CA PHE A 181 0.91 -9.62 2.72
C PHE A 181 0.26 -10.54 1.68
N LEU A 182 0.27 -11.86 1.91
CA LEU A 182 -0.33 -12.83 0.99
C LEU A 182 -1.84 -12.61 0.85
N ILE A 183 -2.54 -12.35 1.96
CA ILE A 183 -3.97 -12.06 1.92
C ILE A 183 -4.25 -10.72 1.24
N GLY A 184 -3.39 -9.71 1.42
CA GLY A 184 -3.44 -8.46 0.67
C GLY A 184 -3.38 -8.69 -0.83
N MET A 185 -2.49 -9.57 -1.32
CA MET A 185 -2.45 -9.93 -2.74
C MET A 185 -3.76 -10.57 -3.21
N VAL A 186 -4.32 -11.50 -2.40
CA VAL A 186 -5.59 -12.17 -2.72
C VAL A 186 -6.74 -11.16 -2.78
N VAL A 187 -6.84 -10.26 -1.80
CA VAL A 187 -7.86 -9.21 -1.76
C VAL A 187 -7.75 -8.30 -2.98
N ALA A 188 -6.55 -7.85 -3.32
CA ALA A 188 -6.33 -7.04 -4.52
C ALA A 188 -6.75 -7.78 -5.80
N HIS A 189 -6.41 -9.07 -5.93
CA HIS A 189 -6.81 -9.87 -7.09
C HIS A 189 -8.33 -10.04 -7.18
N LEU A 190 -9.03 -10.24 -6.05
CA LEU A 190 -10.48 -10.31 -6.00
C LEU A 190 -11.14 -8.98 -6.40
N LEU A 191 -10.60 -7.84 -5.93
CA LEU A 191 -11.09 -6.52 -6.30
C LEU A 191 -10.93 -6.23 -7.79
N LEU A 192 -9.82 -6.68 -8.41
CA LEU A 192 -9.63 -6.60 -9.87
C LEU A 192 -10.62 -7.48 -10.63
N LYS A 193 -10.95 -8.67 -10.10
CA LYS A 193 -11.89 -9.60 -10.72
C LYS A 193 -13.33 -9.11 -10.68
N GLN A 194 -13.72 -8.43 -9.58
CA GLN A 194 -15.06 -7.90 -9.38
C GLN A 194 -15.33 -6.58 -10.13
N ASN A 195 -14.38 -6.06 -10.91
CA ASN A 195 -14.46 -4.76 -11.60
C ASN A 195 -14.86 -3.58 -10.67
N VAL A 196 -14.61 -3.71 -9.36
CA VAL A 196 -14.83 -2.61 -8.39
C VAL A 196 -13.87 -1.46 -8.71
N LEU A 197 -12.70 -1.79 -9.27
CA LEU A 197 -11.92 -0.88 -10.08
C LEU A 197 -12.28 -1.07 -11.55
N ASP A 198 -12.60 0.02 -12.24
CA ASP A 198 -12.64 0.04 -13.71
C ASP A 198 -11.32 -0.57 -14.23
N LYS A 199 -11.39 -1.75 -14.84
CA LYS A 199 -10.23 -2.46 -15.41
C LYS A 199 -9.42 -1.57 -16.36
N LEU A 200 -10.11 -0.61 -17.00
CA LEU A 200 -9.51 0.44 -17.81
C LEU A 200 -8.71 1.46 -16.98
N GLU A 201 -9.25 1.94 -15.86
CA GLU A 201 -8.55 2.84 -14.93
C GLU A 201 -7.28 2.19 -14.37
N HIS A 202 -7.39 0.92 -13.99
CA HIS A 202 -6.26 0.14 -13.50
C HIS A 202 -5.16 0.01 -14.57
N ASN A 203 -5.51 -0.39 -15.79
CA ASN A 203 -4.57 -0.47 -16.91
C ASN A 203 -3.96 0.89 -17.27
N LEU A 204 -4.69 1.98 -17.06
CA LEU A 204 -4.21 3.35 -17.28
C LEU A 204 -3.27 3.84 -16.18
N ARG A 205 -3.43 3.36 -14.95
CA ARG A 205 -2.47 3.56 -13.85
C ARG A 205 -1.19 2.73 -14.04
N LEU A 206 -1.31 1.52 -14.63
CA LEU A 206 -0.17 0.66 -14.97
C LEU A 206 0.67 1.19 -16.13
N THR A 207 0.06 1.87 -17.10
CA THR A 207 0.81 2.61 -18.10
C THR A 207 1.29 3.91 -17.48
N THR A 208 2.57 4.03 -17.18
CA THR A 208 3.22 5.34 -17.13
C THR A 208 2.78 6.08 -18.40
N PHE A 209 2.02 7.17 -18.28
CA PHE A 209 1.62 8.04 -19.40
C PHE A 209 2.84 8.81 -19.95
N GLN A 210 3.97 8.12 -20.07
CA GLN A 210 5.20 8.65 -20.63
C GLN A 210 5.18 8.31 -22.12
N ASN A 211 4.96 9.35 -22.93
CA ASN A 211 5.12 9.37 -24.38
C ASN A 211 4.06 8.62 -25.22
N LYS A 212 2.79 8.59 -24.80
CA LYS A 212 1.72 8.29 -25.77
C LYS A 212 1.50 9.52 -26.65
N THR A 213 1.60 9.33 -27.96
CA THR A 213 1.19 10.34 -28.95
C THR A 213 -0.26 10.07 -29.34
N ILE A 214 -1.10 11.09 -29.26
CA ILE A 214 -2.46 11.06 -29.77
C ILE A 214 -2.49 11.82 -31.10
N LEU A 215 -3.13 11.25 -32.12
CA LEU A 215 -3.31 11.94 -33.40
C LEU A 215 -4.50 12.90 -33.32
N CYS A 216 -4.35 14.12 -33.83
CA CYS A 216 -5.49 15.03 -34.00
C CYS A 216 -6.56 14.37 -34.88
N PRO A 217 -7.85 14.37 -34.49
CA PRO A 217 -8.92 13.77 -35.29
C PRO A 217 -9.19 14.51 -36.61
N SER A 218 -8.77 15.78 -36.73
CA SER A 218 -8.98 16.59 -37.94
C SER A 218 -7.84 16.48 -38.96
N CYS A 219 -6.58 16.45 -38.51
CA CYS A 219 -5.42 16.53 -39.42
C CYS A 219 -4.37 15.43 -39.21
N ASN A 220 -4.62 14.46 -38.32
CA ASN A 220 -3.67 13.41 -37.94
C ASN A 220 -2.33 13.90 -37.40
N HIS A 221 -2.20 15.17 -37.02
CA HIS A 221 -0.98 15.68 -36.41
C HIS A 221 -0.73 15.00 -35.04
N PRO A 222 0.45 14.42 -34.78
CA PRO A 222 0.76 13.75 -33.52
C PRO A 222 0.98 14.76 -32.39
N ILE A 223 0.28 14.58 -31.28
CA ILE A 223 0.34 15.43 -30.09
C ILE A 223 0.76 14.56 -28.89
N PRO A 224 1.82 14.91 -28.16
CA PRO A 224 2.22 14.16 -26.96
C PRO A 224 1.17 14.33 -25.86
N ALA A 225 0.57 13.23 -25.42
CA ALA A 225 -0.44 13.20 -24.37
C ALA A 225 0.18 12.76 -23.04
N LYS A 226 0.20 13.69 -22.07
CA LYS A 226 0.64 13.42 -20.69
C LYS A 226 -0.50 12.97 -19.77
N LYS A 227 -1.75 13.27 -20.13
CA LYS A 227 -2.98 12.91 -19.39
C LYS A 227 -4.19 12.92 -20.31
N TYR A 228 -5.31 12.34 -19.87
CA TYR A 228 -6.62 12.56 -20.52
C TYR A 228 -7.08 14.01 -20.33
N GLY A 229 -7.83 14.53 -21.28
CA GLY A 229 -8.36 15.90 -21.19
C GLY A 229 -8.59 16.59 -22.53
N ARG A 230 -8.68 17.92 -22.47
CA ARG A 230 -8.81 18.79 -23.64
C ARG A 230 -7.44 19.01 -24.26
N PHE A 231 -7.38 18.89 -25.58
CA PHE A 231 -6.20 19.13 -26.39
C PHE A 231 -6.52 20.14 -27.48
N HIS A 232 -5.55 20.98 -27.76
CA HIS A 232 -5.58 21.92 -28.87
C HIS A 232 -4.51 21.51 -29.89
N CYS A 233 -4.90 21.42 -31.16
CA CYS A 233 -3.96 21.11 -32.23
C CYS A 233 -3.40 22.40 -32.83
N ASN A 234 -2.11 22.68 -32.63
CA ASN A 234 -1.47 23.87 -33.22
C ASN A 234 -1.48 23.88 -34.76
N SER A 235 -1.54 22.69 -35.39
CA SER A 235 -1.49 22.56 -36.85
C SER A 235 -2.80 22.90 -37.56
N CYS A 236 -3.95 22.54 -36.98
CA CYS A 236 -5.28 22.81 -37.59
C CYS A 236 -6.20 23.66 -36.71
N GLN A 237 -5.70 24.16 -35.58
CA GLN A 237 -6.42 25.01 -34.63
C GLN A 237 -7.70 24.39 -34.06
N THR A 238 -7.84 23.06 -34.12
CA THR A 238 -9.02 22.36 -33.60
C THR A 238 -8.87 22.01 -32.13
N ASN A 239 -9.97 22.18 -31.40
CA ASN A 239 -10.12 21.72 -30.02
C ASN A 239 -10.80 20.36 -30.02
N PHE A 240 -10.22 19.41 -29.28
CA PHE A 240 -10.80 18.09 -29.12
C PHE A 240 -10.54 17.56 -27.71
N PHE A 241 -11.36 16.61 -27.31
CA PHE A 241 -11.27 15.93 -26.03
C PHE A 241 -10.80 14.51 -26.25
N PHE A 242 -9.85 14.07 -25.43
CA PHE A 242 -9.35 12.70 -25.43
C PHE A 242 -9.64 12.08 -24.06
N ASP A 243 -10.52 11.09 -24.06
CA ASP A 243 -10.93 10.35 -22.87
C ASP A 243 -10.78 8.82 -23.07
N ARG A 244 -11.27 8.07 -22.09
CA ARG A 244 -11.30 6.60 -22.08
C ARG A 244 -12.08 6.00 -23.25
N THR A 245 -13.04 6.73 -23.83
CA THR A 245 -13.91 6.29 -24.94
C THR A 245 -13.36 6.67 -26.31
N GLY A 246 -12.31 7.50 -26.38
CA GLY A 246 -11.65 7.89 -27.62
C GLY A 246 -11.54 9.41 -27.78
N LYS A 247 -11.38 9.85 -29.03
CA LYS A 247 -11.28 11.27 -29.39
C LYS A 247 -12.66 11.80 -29.76
N LYS A 248 -13.06 12.94 -29.20
CA LYS A 248 -14.31 13.63 -29.55
C LYS A 248 -14.01 15.09 -29.87
N PHE A 249 -14.66 15.64 -30.89
CA PHE A 249 -14.58 17.08 -31.14
C PHE A 249 -15.28 17.84 -30.02
N LEU A 250 -14.70 18.96 -29.63
CA LEU A 250 -15.37 19.90 -28.74
C LEU A 250 -16.26 20.80 -29.62
N PRO A 251 -17.50 21.08 -29.17
CA PRO A 251 -18.35 22.06 -29.82
C PRO A 251 -17.74 23.47 -29.79
#